data_AF-A0A1L6I4K5-F1
#
_entry.id   AF-A0A1L6I4K5-F1
#
_cell.length_a   1.000
_cell.length_b   1.000
_cell.length_c   1.000
_cell.angle_alpha   90.00
_cell.angle_beta   90.00
_cell.angle_gamma   90.00
#
_symmetry.space_group_name_H-M   'P 1'
#
loop_
_entity.id
_entity.type
_entity.pdbx_description
1 polymer ?
#
loop_
_entity_poly.entity_id
_entity_poly.type
_entity_poly.pdbx_seq_one_letter_code
_entity_poly.pdbx_strand_id
1 'polypeptide(L)'
;MRIGLRLWGFYDFEVEGWLQDLPRSGGKDSWEIALHRDGEGFDMMIHLVRSTSASCGPFCWNCVGADRAMQRSIGSLTTHLALFFGDVRRLPAHRSGLWMLLDGCSEQAALHTVAENVVIPLVSHARRAKRARHAMALLTHE
;
A
#
# COMPACT_ATOMS: atom_id res chain seq x y z
N MET A 1 1.65 -13.62 -3.63
CA MET A 1 1.87 -12.51 -2.71
C MET A 1 0.57 -11.77 -2.66
N ARG A 2 0.05 -11.53 -1.46
CA ARG A 2 -1.23 -10.87 -1.28
C ARG A 2 -0.97 -9.41 -1.00
N ILE A 3 -1.48 -8.55 -1.87
CA ILE A 3 -1.37 -7.10 -1.78
C ILE A 3 -2.75 -6.58 -1.39
N GLY A 4 -2.84 -6.01 -0.19
CA GLY A 4 -4.09 -5.44 0.32
C GLY A 4 -4.15 -3.95 0.05
N LEU A 5 -5.31 -3.44 -0.36
CA LEU A 5 -5.61 -2.01 -0.46
C LEU A 5 -6.45 -1.59 0.74
N ARG A 6 -5.93 -0.69 1.58
CA ARG A 6 -6.70 -0.07 2.67
C ARG A 6 -7.17 1.30 2.23
N LEU A 7 -8.48 1.49 2.24
CA LEU A 7 -9.12 2.69 1.72
C LEU A 7 -9.31 3.75 2.80
N TRP A 8 -8.90 4.98 2.50
CA TRP A 8 -9.08 6.16 3.36
C TRP A 8 -9.63 7.31 2.51
N GLY A 9 -10.95 7.52 2.57
CA GLY A 9 -11.64 8.48 1.72
C GLY A 9 -11.93 7.97 0.31
N PHE A 10 -11.78 6.67 0.10
CA PHE A 10 -12.26 5.97 -1.09
C PHE A 10 -13.45 5.07 -0.73
N TYR A 11 -14.34 4.85 -1.69
CA TYR A 11 -15.39 3.85 -1.63
C TYR A 11 -14.90 2.52 -2.22
N ASP A 12 -15.45 1.41 -1.74
CA ASP A 12 -15.04 0.09 -2.22
C ASP A 12 -15.35 -0.07 -3.72
N PHE A 13 -16.56 0.33 -4.15
CA PHE A 13 -17.01 0.17 -5.54
C PHE A 13 -16.13 0.88 -6.58
N GLU A 14 -15.54 2.03 -6.25
CA GLU A 14 -14.66 2.75 -7.18
C GLU A 14 -13.34 1.99 -7.34
N VAL A 15 -12.78 1.47 -6.24
CA VAL A 15 -11.49 0.77 -6.26
C VAL A 15 -11.62 -0.65 -6.82
N GLU A 16 -12.74 -1.32 -6.57
CA GLU A 16 -13.04 -2.65 -7.15
C GLU A 16 -12.94 -2.63 -8.68
N GLY A 17 -13.43 -1.56 -9.31
CA GLY A 17 -13.31 -1.35 -10.75
C GLY A 17 -11.86 -1.29 -11.25
N TRP A 18 -10.91 -0.89 -10.41
CA TRP A 18 -9.49 -0.75 -10.79
C TRP A 18 -8.72 -2.06 -10.63
N LEU A 19 -9.13 -2.94 -9.72
CA LEU A 19 -8.38 -4.15 -9.36
C LEU A 19 -8.10 -5.08 -10.54
N GLN A 20 -9.01 -5.13 -11.52
CA GLN A 20 -8.87 -5.98 -12.70
C GLN A 20 -7.74 -5.53 -13.62
N ASP A 21 -7.46 -4.23 -13.64
CA ASP A 21 -6.46 -3.62 -14.52
C ASP A 21 -5.08 -3.53 -13.85
N LEU A 22 -4.96 -3.89 -12.57
CA LEU A 22 -3.67 -3.80 -11.88
C LEU A 22 -2.68 -4.84 -12.39
N PRO A 23 -1.41 -4.45 -12.59
CA PRO A 23 -0.41 -5.34 -13.13
C PRO A 23 -0.15 -6.49 -12.16
N ARG A 24 0.15 -7.68 -12.71
CA ARG A 24 0.43 -8.90 -11.94
C ARG A 24 1.82 -9.41 -12.28
N SER A 25 2.64 -9.75 -11.27
CA SER A 25 3.92 -10.42 -11.53
C SER A 25 3.69 -11.89 -11.83
N GLY A 26 3.63 -12.24 -13.13
CA GLY A 26 3.51 -13.61 -13.62
C GLY A 26 2.29 -14.37 -13.07
N GLY A 27 1.18 -13.65 -12.82
CA GLY A 27 -0.07 -14.21 -12.30
C GLY A 27 -0.07 -14.64 -10.84
N LYS A 28 0.99 -14.33 -10.06
CA LYS A 28 1.15 -14.83 -8.68
C LYS A 28 0.84 -13.81 -7.59
N ASP A 29 0.35 -12.63 -7.96
CA ASP A 29 -0.04 -11.58 -7.03
C ASP A 29 -1.56 -11.45 -7.04
N SER A 30 -2.16 -11.40 -5.85
CA SER A 30 -3.57 -11.04 -5.69
C SER A 30 -3.66 -9.63 -5.12
N TRP A 31 -4.55 -8.84 -5.73
CA TRP A 31 -4.90 -7.50 -5.28
C TRP A 31 -6.30 -7.59 -4.69
N GLU A 32 -6.45 -7.15 -3.44
CA GLU A 32 -7.71 -7.29 -2.70
C GLU A 32 -7.94 -6.02 -1.87
N ILE A 33 -9.18 -5.57 -1.71
CA ILE A 33 -9.50 -4.54 -0.72
C ILE A 33 -9.41 -5.18 0.68
N ALA A 34 -8.58 -4.62 1.55
CA ALA A 34 -8.30 -5.17 2.86
C ALA A 34 -9.40 -4.79 3.87
N LEU A 35 -10.25 -5.76 4.19
CA LEU A 35 -11.31 -5.63 5.20
C LEU A 35 -10.73 -5.53 6.62
N HIS A 36 -9.70 -6.32 6.92
CA HIS A 36 -9.02 -6.31 8.22
C HIS A 36 -8.09 -5.12 8.38
N ARG A 37 -8.07 -4.53 9.58
CA ARG A 37 -7.36 -3.27 9.87
C ARG A 37 -5.85 -3.42 9.91
N ASP A 38 -5.36 -4.58 10.32
CA ASP A 38 -3.96 -4.79 10.66
C ASP A 38 -3.17 -5.49 9.53
N GLY A 39 -3.79 -5.68 8.36
CA GLY A 39 -3.13 -6.29 7.20
C GLY A 39 -2.83 -7.77 7.36
N GLU A 40 -3.49 -8.46 8.30
CA GLU A 40 -3.26 -9.88 8.54
C GLU A 40 -3.49 -10.71 7.27
N GLY A 41 -2.50 -11.56 6.95
CA GLY A 41 -2.52 -12.37 5.74
C GLY A 41 -2.11 -11.65 4.45
N PHE A 42 -1.76 -10.36 4.51
CA PHE A 42 -1.15 -9.63 3.39
C PHE A 42 0.37 -9.54 3.57
N ASP A 43 1.09 -9.69 2.45
CA ASP A 43 2.54 -9.49 2.42
C ASP A 43 2.87 -7.99 2.29
N MET A 44 1.98 -7.23 1.64
CA MET A 44 2.07 -5.77 1.52
C MET A 44 0.68 -5.14 1.68
N MET A 45 0.64 -4.02 2.40
CA MET A 45 -0.53 -3.17 2.55
C MET A 45 -0.26 -1.81 1.92
N ILE A 46 -1.12 -1.42 0.98
CA ILE A 46 -1.12 -0.10 0.35
C ILE A 46 -2.30 0.68 0.90
N HIS A 47 -2.03 1.78 1.60
CA HIS A 47 -3.04 2.70 2.10
C HIS A 47 -3.35 3.72 1.00
N LEU A 48 -4.51 3.63 0.37
CA LEU A 48 -4.99 4.64 -0.58
C LEU A 48 -5.63 5.78 0.22
N VAL A 49 -5.04 6.97 0.15
CA VAL A 49 -5.42 8.11 0.99
C VAL A 49 -5.85 9.26 0.11
N ARG A 50 -7.16 9.52 0.06
CA ARG A 50 -7.69 10.73 -0.58
C ARG A 50 -7.71 11.85 0.45
N SER A 51 -7.22 13.03 0.08
CA SER A 51 -7.41 14.22 0.88
C SER A 51 -8.90 14.41 1.16
N THR A 52 -9.28 14.70 2.40
CA THR A 52 -10.65 15.15 2.72
C THR A 52 -10.96 16.41 1.91
N SER A 53 -12.23 16.70 1.62
CA SER A 53 -12.59 17.91 0.87
C SER A 53 -12.06 19.17 1.56
N ALA A 54 -11.83 20.25 0.79
CA ALA A 54 -11.42 21.54 1.35
C ALA A 54 -12.49 22.12 2.30
N SER A 55 -13.77 21.76 2.10
CA SER A 55 -14.89 22.15 2.96
C SER A 55 -14.82 21.55 4.37
N CYS A 56 -14.04 20.49 4.59
CA CYS A 56 -13.82 19.89 5.91
C CYS A 56 -12.66 20.53 6.69
N GLY A 57 -12.14 21.69 6.24
CA GLY A 57 -11.04 22.40 6.88
C GLY A 57 -9.65 21.96 6.38
N PRO A 58 -8.56 22.58 6.87
CA PRO A 58 -7.21 22.33 6.35
C PRO A 58 -6.71 20.92 6.63
N PHE A 59 -7.30 20.24 7.62
CA PHE A 59 -6.82 18.98 8.15
C PHE A 59 -7.31 17.77 7.34
N CYS A 60 -6.41 16.82 7.08
CA CYS A 60 -6.71 15.56 6.41
C CYS A 60 -6.95 14.43 7.43
N TRP A 61 -8.21 14.17 7.80
CA TRP A 61 -8.56 13.09 8.73
C TRP A 61 -8.18 11.70 8.20
N ASN A 62 -8.31 11.50 6.88
CA ASN A 62 -7.90 10.26 6.21
C ASN A 62 -6.40 9.98 6.40
N CYS A 63 -5.58 11.02 6.37
CA CYS A 63 -4.13 10.93 6.55
C CYS A 63 -3.78 10.48 7.98
N VAL A 64 -4.49 10.98 9.00
CA VAL A 64 -4.31 10.54 10.39
C VAL A 64 -4.70 9.07 10.57
N GLY A 65 -5.81 8.65 9.95
CA GLY A 65 -6.24 7.25 10.00
C GLY A 65 -5.21 6.31 9.40
N ALA A 66 -4.71 6.65 8.20
CA ALA A 66 -3.67 5.90 7.53
C ALA A 66 -2.36 5.86 8.32
N ASP A 67 -1.91 7.02 8.83
CA ASP A 67 -0.69 7.12 9.63
C ASP A 67 -0.74 6.27 10.90
N ARG A 68 -1.86 6.35 11.65
CA ARG A 68 -2.06 5.52 12.84
C ARG A 68 -2.09 4.03 12.51
N ALA A 69 -2.67 3.65 11.38
CA ALA A 69 -2.68 2.24 10.95
C ALA A 69 -1.26 1.75 10.65
N MET A 70 -0.44 2.55 9.97
CA MET A 70 0.97 2.21 9.70
C MET A 70 1.84 2.24 10.96
N GLN A 71 1.56 3.14 11.89
CA GLN A 71 2.28 3.17 13.18
C GLN A 71 2.01 1.89 13.99
N ARG A 72 0.77 1.38 13.96
CA ARG A 72 0.40 0.13 14.65
C ARG A 72 1.01 -1.12 14.02
N SER A 73 1.40 -1.06 12.75
CA SER A 73 2.03 -2.19 12.07
C SER A 73 3.55 -2.19 12.13
N ILE A 74 4.16 -1.26 12.88
CA ILE A 74 5.59 -1.28 13.16
C ILE A 74 5.95 -2.61 13.86
N GLY A 75 6.93 -3.32 13.30
CA GLY A 75 7.35 -4.65 13.77
C GLY A 75 6.56 -5.81 13.16
N SER A 76 5.53 -5.54 12.34
CA SER A 76 4.87 -6.59 11.55
C SER A 76 5.75 -7.05 10.38
N LEU A 77 5.47 -8.26 9.88
CA LEU A 77 6.12 -8.79 8.66
C LEU A 77 5.53 -8.19 7.37
N THR A 78 4.40 -7.48 7.47
CA THR A 78 3.71 -6.85 6.34
C THR A 78 4.38 -5.53 6.01
N THR A 79 4.67 -5.29 4.73
CA THR A 79 5.20 -3.99 4.31
C THR A 79 4.08 -2.99 4.11
N HIS A 80 4.18 -1.78 4.67
CA HIS A 80 3.17 -0.73 4.53
C HIS A 80 3.66 0.44 3.67
N LEU A 81 2.81 0.91 2.78
CA LEU A 81 3.02 2.05 1.89
C LEU A 81 1.73 2.89 1.84
N ALA A 82 1.82 4.21 1.94
CA ALA A 82 0.69 5.10 1.70
C ALA A 82 0.82 5.81 0.34
N LEU A 83 -0.27 5.82 -0.43
CA LEU A 83 -0.43 6.59 -1.65
C LEU A 83 -1.41 7.73 -1.38
N PHE A 84 -0.89 8.96 -1.41
CA PHE A 84 -1.67 10.13 -1.10
C PHE A 84 -2.10 10.89 -2.36
N PHE A 85 -3.40 11.11 -2.46
CA PHE A 85 -4.08 11.81 -3.54
C PHE A 85 -4.67 13.11 -3.01
N GLY A 86 -4.03 14.23 -3.33
CA GLY A 86 -4.53 15.56 -2.99
C GLY A 86 -3.43 16.56 -2.68
N ASP A 87 -3.81 17.63 -1.99
CA ASP A 87 -2.89 18.73 -1.66
C ASP A 87 -1.89 18.32 -0.58
N VAL A 88 -0.61 18.24 -0.97
CA VAL A 88 0.52 17.85 -0.11
C VAL A 88 0.65 18.71 1.14
N ARG A 89 0.17 19.97 1.10
CA ARG A 89 0.18 20.89 2.24
C ARG A 89 -0.73 20.43 3.38
N ARG A 90 -1.63 19.48 3.11
CA ARG A 90 -2.58 18.93 4.08
C ARG A 90 -2.09 17.65 4.75
N LEU A 91 -0.92 17.16 4.37
CA LEU A 91 -0.30 16.03 5.02
C LEU A 91 0.15 16.39 6.44
N PRO A 92 0.05 15.44 7.41
CA PRO A 92 0.63 15.63 8.73
C PRO A 92 2.13 15.90 8.62
N ALA A 93 2.68 16.81 9.43
CA ALA A 93 4.12 17.14 9.38
C ALA A 93 5.02 15.93 9.71
N HIS A 94 4.58 15.10 10.66
CA HIS A 94 5.23 13.84 11.01
C HIS A 94 4.39 12.68 10.53
N ARG A 95 5.04 11.72 9.87
CA ARG A 95 4.37 10.56 9.26
C ARG A 95 5.23 9.32 9.42
N SER A 96 4.58 8.21 9.75
CA SER A 96 5.16 6.87 9.86
C SER A 96 5.18 6.19 8.50
N GLY A 97 6.20 5.37 8.28
CA GLY A 97 6.30 4.56 7.07
C GLY A 97 6.59 5.36 5.79
N LEU A 98 6.36 4.72 4.65
CA LEU A 98 6.62 5.29 3.33
C LEU A 98 5.35 5.96 2.80
N TRP A 99 5.49 7.22 2.36
CA TRP A 99 4.42 7.98 1.72
C TRP A 99 4.83 8.37 0.31
N MET A 100 3.99 8.06 -0.66
CA MET A 100 4.13 8.50 -2.03
C MET A 100 3.05 9.54 -2.34
N LEU A 101 3.49 10.66 -2.90
CA LEU A 101 2.63 11.78 -3.25
C LEU A 101 2.34 11.67 -4.74
N LEU A 102 1.06 11.67 -5.09
CA LEU A 102 0.63 11.47 -6.46
C LEU A 102 -0.14 12.72 -6.88
N ASP A 103 0.49 13.53 -7.72
CA ASP A 103 -0.10 14.70 -8.37
C ASP A 103 -0.14 14.52 -9.90
N GLY A 104 -1.02 15.26 -10.56
CA GLY A 104 -1.03 15.36 -12.03
C GLY A 104 -1.58 14.16 -12.80
N CYS A 105 -1.98 13.05 -12.17
CA CYS A 105 -2.59 11.89 -12.82
C CYS A 105 -3.88 11.43 -12.11
N SER A 106 -4.73 10.67 -12.81
CA SER A 106 -5.91 10.07 -12.20
C SER A 106 -5.50 9.04 -11.15
N GLU A 107 -6.33 8.85 -10.12
CA GLU A 107 -6.00 7.98 -8.98
C GLU A 107 -5.74 6.52 -9.43
N GLN A 108 -6.54 6.03 -10.38
CA GLN A 108 -6.34 4.72 -11.01
C GLN A 108 -5.02 4.63 -11.77
N ALA A 109 -4.69 5.62 -12.60
CA ALA A 109 -3.45 5.62 -13.38
C ALA A 109 -2.23 5.66 -12.45
N ALA A 110 -2.29 6.47 -11.40
CA ALA A 110 -1.22 6.56 -10.41
C ALA A 110 -1.02 5.23 -9.67
N LEU A 111 -2.12 4.58 -9.24
CA LEU A 111 -2.06 3.27 -8.61
C LEU A 111 -1.43 2.24 -9.56
N HIS A 112 -1.81 2.24 -10.84
CA HIS A 112 -1.21 1.37 -11.85
C HIS A 112 0.29 1.64 -12.01
N THR A 113 0.70 2.90 -12.15
CA THR A 113 2.11 3.29 -12.29
C THR A 113 2.93 2.85 -11.08
N VAL A 114 2.42 3.07 -9.86
CA VAL A 114 3.07 2.64 -8.63
C VAL A 114 3.12 1.12 -8.52
N ALA A 115 2.05 0.44 -8.91
CA ALA A 115 1.99 -1.01 -8.93
C ALA A 115 3.10 -1.59 -9.82
N GLU A 116 3.25 -1.05 -11.02
CA GLU A 116 4.23 -1.48 -12.02
C GLU A 116 5.67 -1.15 -11.62
N ASN A 117 5.93 0.08 -11.17
CA ASN A 117 7.29 0.59 -11.01
C ASN A 117 7.85 0.46 -9.59
N VAL A 118 6.99 0.24 -8.59
CA VAL A 118 7.40 0.19 -7.18
C VAL A 118 6.98 -1.12 -6.54
N VAL A 119 5.69 -1.45 -6.57
CA VAL A 119 5.14 -2.60 -5.84
C VAL A 119 5.69 -3.91 -6.41
N ILE A 120 5.55 -4.15 -7.72
CA ILE A 120 6.02 -5.39 -8.36
C ILE A 120 7.53 -5.60 -8.18
N PRO A 121 8.40 -4.58 -8.38
CA PRO A 121 9.83 -4.72 -8.09
C PRO A 121 10.13 -5.05 -6.62
N LEU A 122 9.48 -4.38 -5.66
CA LEU A 122 9.64 -4.63 -4.23
C LEU A 122 9.21 -6.06 -3.87
N VAL A 123 8.04 -6.48 -4.34
CA VAL A 123 7.50 -7.85 -4.22
C VAL A 123 8.50 -8.87 -4.74
N SER A 124 9.03 -8.64 -5.95
CA SER A 124 9.96 -9.55 -6.62
C SER A 124 11.27 -9.66 -5.86
N HIS A 125 11.78 -8.54 -5.34
CA HIS A 125 12.97 -8.53 -4.51
C HIS A 125 12.76 -9.27 -3.18
N ALA A 126 11.66 -8.99 -2.47
CA ALA A 126 11.30 -9.65 -1.21
C ALA A 126 11.18 -11.18 -1.37
N ARG A 127 10.56 -11.64 -2.47
CA ARG A 127 10.48 -13.07 -2.82
C ARG A 127 11.84 -13.71 -3.02
N ARG A 128 12.74 -13.05 -3.75
CA ARG A 128 14.12 -13.53 -3.95
C ARG A 128 14.87 -13.65 -2.63
N ALA A 129 14.78 -12.62 -1.77
CA ALA A 129 15.41 -12.64 -0.45
C ALA A 129 14.86 -13.75 0.46
N LYS A 130 13.53 -13.96 0.46
CA LYS A 130 12.90 -15.04 1.24
C LYS A 130 13.37 -16.43 0.77
N ARG A 131 13.46 -16.66 -0.54
CA ARG A 131 13.98 -17.92 -1.10
C ARG A 131 15.45 -18.15 -0.74
N ALA A 132 16.28 -17.12 -0.84
CA ALA A 132 17.69 -17.22 -0.46
C ALA A 132 17.87 -17.59 1.02
N ARG A 133 17.11 -16.95 1.92
CA ARG A 133 17.11 -17.30 3.36
C ARG A 133 16.67 -18.74 3.62
N HIS A 134 15.64 -19.21 2.93
CA HIS A 134 15.18 -20.60 3.08
C HIS A 134 16.22 -21.62 2.59
N ALA A 135 16.86 -21.36 1.45
CA ALA A 135 17.94 -22.20 0.95
C ALA A 135 19.14 -22.25 1.91
N MET A 136 19.53 -21.11 2.49
CA MET A 136 20.59 -21.07 3.49
C MET A 136 20.23 -21.85 4.76
N ALA A 137 18.98 -21.76 5.24
CA ALA A 137 18.53 -22.50 6.41
C ALA A 137 18.59 -24.03 6.20
N LEU A 138 18.29 -24.49 4.98
CA LEU A 138 18.40 -25.91 4.61
C LEU A 138 19.86 -26.39 4.58
N LEU A 139 20.81 -25.54 4.19
CA LEU A 139 22.24 -25.86 4.15
C LEU A 139 22.92 -25.84 5.53
N THR A 140 22.31 -25.22 6.54
CA THR A 140 22.84 -25.16 7.92
C THR A 140 22.34 -26.30 8.82
N HIS A 141 21.51 -27.20 8.29
CA HIS A 141 20.99 -28.38 9.00
C HIS A 141 21.55 -29.71 8.47
N GLU A 142 22.61 -29.67 7.67
CA GLU A 142 23.45 -30.83 7.29
C GLU A 142 24.79 -30.78 8.03
#